data_AF-A0A0C9LX54-F1
#
_entry.id   AF-A0A0C9LX54-F1
#
_cell.length_a   1.000
_cell.length_b   1.000
_cell.length_c   1.000
_cell.angle_alpha   90.00
_cell.angle_beta   90.00
_cell.angle_gamma   90.00
#
_symmetry.space_group_name_H-M   'P 1'
#
loop_
_entity.id
_entity.type
_entity.pdbx_description
1 polymer ?
#
loop_
_entity_poly.entity_id
_entity_poly.type
_entity_poly.pdbx_seq_one_letter_code
_entity_poly.pdbx_strand_id
1 'polypeptide(L)'
;MLGHILTSRQWRTLKISLPYKHTAYVEFLSSEYTKQHLASVKHLLVSKPTETRHSHPKSLPLEALKHVTHLETFSLCLAEIGHLSQQFKLITSGIESITCNNIETWCDTRQFSTDLFSLHPHLHQVCFHFNEDGHSGFASIHNAPESVTPALNDIRSLVLTSVRDDEDMDQHEVLERIQIVETNMDEVFSQEQIQQVQQQKAGLLQIWEDVEQRLLRKYSYLTSIRHLEHLDFGFCYAWTPAMWRNFRCLAEYNPHLKYVGLHGWDQLGKLGKFASSSSTFQPIRADAEAAMAECFNAMPNLTTLKLVDFAIGPGLFTAGRHIAKSICRMDVIFSRYFLKYLSEQADIWHLMGPIKEFVQLSFAEKCLQDDTSFCNIFLHPDLMDRVNNSLFFKEKSLADLIQNAVNGKNVKVKLTEYTP
;
A
#
# COMPACT_ATOMS: atom_id res chain seq x y z
N MET A 1 -30.32 53.38 -8.55
CA MET A 1 -29.37 53.28 -9.67
C MET A 1 -28.13 52.58 -9.13
N LEU A 2 -27.67 51.58 -9.87
CA LEU A 2 -26.78 50.48 -9.44
C LEU A 2 -25.44 50.92 -8.86
N GLY A 3 -24.97 50.12 -7.90
CA GLY A 3 -23.61 50.11 -7.40
C GLY A 3 -23.28 48.75 -6.77
N HIS A 4 -23.52 47.67 -7.53
CA HIS A 4 -22.85 46.38 -7.32
C HIS A 4 -21.38 46.61 -7.02
N ILE A 5 -20.81 45.89 -6.04
CA ILE A 5 -19.46 45.28 -6.11
C ILE A 5 -19.20 44.45 -4.82
N LEU A 6 -19.26 43.11 -4.99
CA LEU A 6 -18.32 42.07 -4.50
C LEU A 6 -18.15 41.91 -2.96
N THR A 7 -18.31 40.73 -2.30
CA THR A 7 -18.16 39.35 -2.75
C THR A 7 -18.89 38.34 -1.83
N SER A 8 -19.70 37.49 -2.45
CA SER A 8 -20.15 36.17 -2.00
C SER A 8 -18.99 35.16 -1.90
N ARG A 9 -18.03 35.39 -1.01
CA ARG A 9 -16.98 34.39 -0.74
C ARG A 9 -17.53 33.33 0.20
N GLN A 10 -18.11 32.28 -0.39
CA GLN A 10 -18.40 31.04 0.33
C GLN A 10 -17.08 30.38 0.72
N TRP A 11 -16.90 30.12 2.02
CA TRP A 11 -15.76 29.34 2.50
C TRP A 11 -16.00 27.89 2.15
N ARG A 12 -15.29 27.38 1.14
CA ARG A 12 -15.41 25.97 0.73
C ARG A 12 -14.46 25.06 1.48
N THR A 13 -13.32 25.61 1.91
CA THR A 13 -12.26 24.89 2.61
C THR A 13 -11.91 25.60 3.90
N LEU A 14 -11.84 24.84 5.00
CA LEU A 14 -11.32 25.30 6.28
C LEU A 14 -10.05 24.53 6.61
N LYS A 15 -8.99 25.25 7.01
CA LYS A 15 -7.71 24.67 7.43
C LYS A 15 -7.45 24.99 8.90
N ILE A 16 -7.19 23.95 9.68
CA ILE A 16 -6.83 24.02 11.10
C ILE A 16 -5.44 23.42 11.24
N SER A 17 -4.41 24.28 11.29
CA SER A 17 -3.02 23.82 11.14
C SER A 17 -2.04 24.32 12.20
N LEU A 18 -2.52 25.03 13.21
CA LEU A 18 -1.67 25.72 14.20
C LEU A 18 -2.11 25.33 15.61
N PRO A 19 -1.54 24.25 16.21
CA PRO A 19 -2.00 23.73 17.49
C PRO A 19 -2.03 24.78 18.61
N TYR A 20 -1.06 25.70 18.62
CA TYR A 20 -0.97 26.80 19.60
C TYR A 20 -2.10 27.84 19.48
N LYS A 21 -2.90 27.82 18.41
CA LYS A 21 -4.06 28.71 18.21
C LYS A 21 -5.39 28.05 18.61
N HIS A 22 -5.38 26.98 19.41
CA HIS A 22 -6.59 26.24 19.80
C HIS A 22 -7.72 27.15 20.30
N THR A 23 -7.46 28.06 21.26
CA THR A 23 -8.48 29.00 21.77
C THR A 23 -9.11 29.84 20.66
N ALA A 24 -8.29 30.37 19.74
CA ALA A 24 -8.78 31.16 18.62
C ALA A 24 -9.63 30.34 17.66
N TYR A 25 -9.29 29.06 17.44
CA TYR A 25 -10.13 28.16 16.64
C TYR A 25 -11.46 27.85 17.32
N VAL A 26 -11.46 27.63 18.64
CA VAL A 26 -12.69 27.42 19.41
C VAL A 26 -13.62 28.63 19.31
N GLU A 27 -13.09 29.84 19.55
CA GLU A 27 -13.86 31.09 19.42
C GLU A 27 -14.39 31.27 17.99
N PHE A 28 -13.56 31.03 16.98
CA PHE A 28 -13.93 31.14 15.58
C PHE A 28 -15.02 30.14 15.18
N LEU A 29 -14.93 28.89 15.61
CA LEU A 29 -15.89 27.84 15.29
C LEU A 29 -17.22 27.99 16.04
N SER A 30 -17.19 28.62 17.22
CA SER A 30 -18.37 28.80 18.08
C SER A 30 -19.12 30.11 17.82
N SER A 31 -18.51 31.06 17.11
CA SER A 31 -19.08 32.40 16.87
C SER A 31 -20.33 32.36 15.99
N GLU A 32 -21.41 33.01 16.42
CA GLU A 32 -22.63 33.16 15.61
C GLU A 32 -22.37 33.84 14.26
N TYR A 33 -21.40 34.77 14.23
CA TYR A 33 -21.04 35.51 13.02
C TYR A 33 -20.46 34.58 11.94
N THR A 34 -19.69 33.56 12.34
CA THR A 34 -19.01 32.67 11.39
C THR A 34 -19.88 31.48 10.99
N LYS A 35 -20.91 31.11 11.74
CA LYS A 35 -21.77 29.94 11.47
C LYS A 35 -22.31 29.88 10.04
N GLN A 36 -22.77 31.00 9.49
CA GLN A 36 -23.29 31.04 8.11
C GLN A 36 -22.20 30.71 7.08
N HIS A 37 -20.96 31.15 7.33
CA HIS A 37 -19.82 30.84 6.48
C HIS A 37 -19.35 29.39 6.66
N LEU A 38 -19.33 28.89 7.90
CA LEU A 38 -18.96 27.51 8.24
C LEU A 38 -19.93 26.49 7.63
N ALA A 39 -21.22 26.83 7.50
CA ALA A 39 -22.20 26.00 6.80
C ALA A 39 -21.88 25.83 5.29
N SER A 40 -21.09 26.71 4.68
CA SER A 40 -20.67 26.56 3.28
C SER A 40 -19.45 25.65 3.10
N VAL A 41 -18.77 25.27 4.20
CA VAL A 41 -17.54 24.48 4.16
C VAL A 41 -17.86 23.06 3.74
N LYS A 42 -17.16 22.60 2.70
CA LYS A 42 -17.24 21.24 2.16
C LYS A 42 -16.00 20.41 2.47
N HIS A 43 -14.86 21.06 2.63
CA HIS A 43 -13.58 20.41 2.89
C HIS A 43 -12.96 20.95 4.18
N LEU A 44 -12.71 20.06 5.15
CA LEU A 44 -11.93 20.36 6.35
C LEU A 44 -10.53 19.70 6.25
N LEU A 45 -9.49 20.50 6.41
CA LEU A 45 -8.12 20.05 6.61
C LEU A 45 -7.71 20.27 8.06
N VAL A 46 -7.31 19.22 8.76
CA VAL A 46 -6.72 19.29 10.11
C VAL A 46 -5.28 18.78 10.06
N SER A 47 -4.33 19.63 10.39
CA SER A 47 -2.92 19.26 10.37
C SER A 47 -2.23 19.66 11.66
N LYS A 48 -1.23 18.88 12.05
CA LYS A 48 -0.27 19.30 13.06
C LYS A 48 1.13 19.40 12.44
N PRO A 49 2.00 20.27 12.97
CA PRO A 49 3.40 20.26 12.56
C PRO A 49 3.98 18.88 12.92
N THR A 50 4.95 18.42 12.12
CA THR A 50 5.69 17.19 12.43
C THR A 50 6.47 17.43 13.72
N GLU A 51 5.89 17.03 14.85
CA GLU A 51 6.47 17.22 16.18
C GLU A 51 7.15 15.94 16.65
N THR A 52 8.23 16.09 17.42
CA THR A 52 8.90 14.97 18.10
C THR A 52 8.23 14.62 19.44
N ARG A 53 7.06 15.20 19.76
CA ARG A 53 6.40 15.05 21.07
C ARG A 53 4.89 14.86 20.97
N HIS A 54 4.35 14.13 21.95
CA HIS A 54 2.96 13.69 22.13
C HIS A 54 1.94 14.83 22.37
N SER A 55 1.86 15.84 21.50
CA SER A 55 0.81 16.85 21.61
C SER A 55 -0.43 16.41 20.82
N HIS A 56 -1.45 15.93 21.55
CA HIS A 56 -2.76 15.69 20.95
C HIS A 56 -3.51 17.02 20.79
N PRO A 57 -4.07 17.33 19.61
CA PRO A 57 -4.91 18.49 19.44
C PRO A 57 -6.11 18.36 20.38
N LYS A 58 -6.34 19.41 21.18
CA LYS A 58 -7.55 19.50 22.00
C LYS A 58 -8.78 19.49 21.09
N SER A 59 -9.86 18.90 21.58
CA SER A 59 -11.15 18.83 20.87
C SER A 59 -11.61 20.20 20.36
N LEU A 60 -12.23 20.22 19.19
CA LEU A 60 -12.77 21.41 18.54
C LEU A 60 -14.30 21.29 18.43
N PRO A 61 -15.05 22.40 18.58
CA PRO A 61 -16.50 22.43 18.40
C PRO A 61 -16.84 22.46 16.90
N LEU A 62 -16.99 21.27 16.29
CA LEU A 62 -17.20 21.13 14.84
C LEU A 62 -18.69 21.21 14.44
N GLU A 63 -19.61 21.50 15.35
CA GLU A 63 -21.07 21.38 15.15
C GLU A 63 -21.62 22.27 14.02
N ALA A 64 -20.91 23.36 13.68
CA ALA A 64 -21.26 24.26 12.59
C ALA A 64 -20.88 23.71 11.20
N LEU A 65 -20.08 22.65 11.13
CA LEU A 65 -19.52 22.08 9.88
C LEU A 65 -20.39 20.95 9.29
N LYS A 66 -21.72 21.09 9.36
CA LYS A 66 -22.70 20.05 8.95
C LYS A 66 -22.66 19.67 7.47
N HIS A 67 -22.02 20.47 6.65
CA HIS A 67 -21.97 20.29 5.20
C HIS A 67 -20.62 19.79 4.69
N VAL A 68 -19.66 19.52 5.58
CA VAL A 68 -18.39 18.89 5.22
C VAL A 68 -18.68 17.53 4.61
N THR A 69 -18.05 17.29 3.45
CA THR A 69 -18.06 16.00 2.76
C THR A 69 -16.66 15.42 2.58
N HIS A 70 -15.61 16.24 2.76
CA HIS A 70 -14.21 15.83 2.65
C HIS A 70 -13.45 16.15 3.93
N LEU A 71 -12.85 15.13 4.55
CA LEU A 71 -11.96 15.25 5.69
C LEU A 71 -10.54 14.90 5.25
N GLU A 72 -9.62 15.85 5.39
CA GLU A 72 -8.20 15.64 5.18
C GLU A 72 -7.43 15.85 6.49
N THR A 73 -6.51 14.95 6.81
CA THR A 73 -5.62 15.08 7.96
C THR A 73 -4.16 14.94 7.58
N PHE A 74 -3.27 15.66 8.27
CA PHE A 74 -1.83 15.57 8.05
C PHE A 74 -1.06 15.50 9.36
N SER A 75 -0.17 14.51 9.50
CA SER A 75 0.61 14.24 10.71
C SER A 75 -0.26 13.90 11.93
N LEU A 76 -1.50 13.46 11.78
CA LEU A 76 -2.31 13.04 12.93
C LEU A 76 -2.06 11.57 13.26
N CYS A 77 -2.18 11.18 14.53
CA CYS A 77 -2.15 9.77 14.92
C CYS A 77 -3.54 9.13 14.82
N LEU A 78 -3.63 7.80 14.90
CA LEU A 78 -4.90 7.06 14.74
C LEU A 78 -5.97 7.47 15.76
N ALA A 79 -5.60 7.73 17.01
CA ALA A 79 -6.55 8.18 18.04
C ALA A 79 -7.19 9.53 17.69
N GLU A 80 -6.40 10.46 17.14
CA GLU A 80 -6.87 11.79 16.74
C GLU A 80 -7.80 11.70 15.53
N ILE A 81 -7.44 10.88 14.54
CA ILE A 81 -8.27 10.59 13.36
C ILE A 81 -9.58 9.95 13.79
N GLY A 82 -9.53 8.97 14.71
CA GLY A 82 -10.71 8.31 15.26
C GLY A 82 -11.64 9.29 15.99
N HIS A 83 -11.09 10.17 16.82
CA HIS A 83 -11.87 11.21 17.52
C HIS A 83 -12.57 12.16 16.54
N LEU A 84 -11.85 12.66 15.53
CA LEU A 84 -12.43 13.50 14.47
C LEU A 84 -13.53 12.76 13.71
N SER A 85 -13.28 11.52 13.32
CA SER A 85 -14.24 10.68 12.59
C SER A 85 -15.53 10.46 13.40
N GLN A 86 -15.41 10.19 14.70
CA GLN A 86 -16.57 10.06 15.60
C GLN A 86 -17.34 11.37 15.76
N GLN A 87 -16.66 12.51 15.89
CA GLN A 87 -17.33 13.81 15.91
C GLN A 87 -18.12 14.04 14.63
N PHE A 88 -17.53 13.78 13.46
CA PHE A 88 -18.22 13.96 12.20
C PHE A 88 -19.41 13.04 12.02
N LYS A 89 -19.34 11.80 12.47
CA LYS A 89 -20.48 10.87 12.47
C LYS A 89 -21.71 11.46 13.18
N LEU A 90 -21.50 12.24 14.24
CA LEU A 90 -22.59 12.88 14.99
C LEU A 90 -23.13 14.16 14.31
N ILE A 91 -22.36 14.74 13.39
CA ILE A 91 -22.62 16.07 12.82
C ILE A 91 -23.19 15.96 11.40
N THR A 92 -22.73 14.99 10.61
CA THR A 92 -23.12 14.79 9.22
C THR A 92 -22.97 13.33 8.82
N SER A 93 -23.91 12.82 8.02
CA SER A 93 -23.77 11.52 7.34
C SER A 93 -23.10 11.64 5.97
N GLY A 94 -22.89 12.86 5.47
CA GLY A 94 -22.47 13.15 4.10
C GLY A 94 -20.95 13.13 3.87
N ILE A 95 -20.17 12.45 4.71
CA ILE A 95 -18.73 12.29 4.44
C ILE A 95 -18.57 11.34 3.25
N GLU A 96 -17.97 11.86 2.18
CA GLU A 96 -17.71 11.19 0.91
C GLU A 96 -16.24 10.78 0.78
N SER A 97 -15.32 11.50 1.44
CA SER A 97 -13.88 11.24 1.37
C SER A 97 -13.17 11.47 2.70
N ILE A 98 -12.31 10.53 3.06
CA ILE A 98 -11.35 10.64 4.18
C ILE A 98 -9.94 10.42 3.63
N THR A 99 -9.06 11.39 3.85
CA THR A 99 -7.65 11.32 3.44
C THR A 99 -6.76 11.66 4.62
N CYS A 100 -5.94 10.70 5.04
CA CYS A 100 -5.06 10.78 6.19
C CYS A 100 -3.63 10.58 5.72
N ASN A 101 -2.87 11.67 5.68
CA ASN A 101 -1.50 11.70 5.23
C ASN A 101 -0.53 11.72 6.41
N ASN A 102 0.61 11.06 6.26
CA ASN A 102 1.67 11.03 7.26
C ASN A 102 1.15 10.59 8.65
N ILE A 103 0.35 9.52 8.71
CA ILE A 103 -0.27 9.08 9.96
C ILE A 103 0.84 8.68 10.94
N GLU A 104 0.82 9.31 12.09
CA GLU A 104 1.81 9.09 13.12
C GLU A 104 1.52 7.83 13.96
N THR A 105 2.56 7.07 14.25
CA THR A 105 2.52 5.71 14.84
C THR A 105 2.82 5.68 16.35
N TRP A 106 3.10 6.83 16.97
CA TRP A 106 3.58 6.91 18.36
C TRP A 106 2.49 7.01 19.44
N CYS A 107 1.20 7.00 19.10
CA CYS A 107 0.13 6.97 20.10
C CYS A 107 -0.15 5.55 20.62
N ASP A 108 -0.70 5.44 21.83
CA ASP A 108 -1.07 4.14 22.44
C ASP A 108 -2.05 3.33 21.57
N THR A 109 -2.85 4.00 20.73
CA THR A 109 -3.69 3.36 19.71
C THR A 109 -2.84 2.92 18.52
N ARG A 110 -2.27 1.73 18.66
CA ARG A 110 -1.39 1.07 17.69
C ARG A 110 -2.11 0.31 16.57
N GLN A 111 -3.43 0.19 16.68
CA GLN A 111 -4.22 -0.68 15.81
C GLN A 111 -5.20 0.13 14.96
N PHE A 112 -5.08 -0.02 13.66
CA PHE A 112 -6.00 0.50 12.67
C PHE A 112 -7.28 -0.34 12.63
N SER A 113 -8.46 0.28 12.72
CA SER A 113 -9.74 -0.41 12.58
C SER A 113 -10.49 0.06 11.34
N THR A 114 -11.07 -0.88 10.61
CA THR A 114 -11.99 -0.62 9.49
C THR A 114 -13.31 0.01 9.95
N ASP A 115 -13.57 0.07 11.26
CA ASP A 115 -14.68 0.84 11.82
C ASP A 115 -14.64 2.29 11.38
N LEU A 116 -13.45 2.87 11.18
CA LEU A 116 -13.31 4.24 10.67
C LEU A 116 -14.04 4.46 9.35
N PHE A 117 -14.22 3.41 8.54
CA PHE A 117 -14.99 3.44 7.30
C PHE A 117 -16.48 3.26 7.57
N SER A 118 -16.83 2.28 8.42
CA SER A 118 -18.22 1.91 8.70
C SER A 118 -19.00 3.03 9.40
N LEU A 119 -18.30 3.99 10.03
CA LEU A 119 -18.91 5.20 10.59
C LEU A 119 -19.53 6.12 9.52
N HIS A 120 -19.13 6.01 8.25
CA HIS A 120 -19.51 6.93 7.17
C HIS A 120 -20.13 6.19 5.97
N PRO A 121 -21.47 6.10 5.88
CA PRO A 121 -22.14 5.26 4.89
C PRO A 121 -22.04 5.76 3.43
N HIS A 122 -21.68 7.03 3.20
CA HIS A 122 -21.53 7.61 1.86
C HIS A 122 -20.06 7.72 1.42
N LEU A 123 -19.16 7.03 2.12
CA LEU A 123 -17.73 7.10 1.86
C LEU A 123 -17.38 6.40 0.54
N HIS A 124 -16.85 7.18 -0.40
CA HIS A 124 -16.43 6.70 -1.72
C HIS A 124 -14.91 6.62 -1.85
N GLN A 125 -14.19 7.46 -1.10
CA GLN A 125 -12.75 7.55 -1.14
C GLN A 125 -12.15 7.46 0.26
N VAL A 126 -11.20 6.54 0.39
CA VAL A 126 -10.46 6.27 1.61
C VAL A 126 -8.98 6.30 1.29
N CYS A 127 -8.23 7.14 1.98
CA CYS A 127 -6.80 7.22 1.81
C CYS A 127 -6.10 7.32 3.16
N PHE A 128 -5.28 6.34 3.48
CA PHE A 128 -4.52 6.24 4.72
C PHE A 128 -3.06 5.93 4.38
N HIS A 129 -2.21 6.93 4.55
CA HIS A 129 -0.76 6.84 4.36
C HIS A 129 -0.07 6.97 5.72
N PHE A 130 0.46 5.86 6.21
CA PHE A 130 1.21 5.82 7.46
C PHE A 130 2.63 6.37 7.27
N ASN A 131 3.15 7.05 8.28
CA ASN A 131 4.51 7.58 8.25
C ASN A 131 5.55 6.45 8.33
N GLU A 132 6.51 6.45 7.42
CA GLU A 132 7.62 5.50 7.38
C GLU A 132 8.90 6.13 7.94
N ASP A 133 9.02 6.26 9.26
CA ASP A 133 10.23 6.83 9.88
C ASP A 133 11.37 5.80 10.05
N GLY A 134 11.13 4.52 9.75
CA GLY A 134 12.10 3.42 9.88
C GLY A 134 12.35 2.94 11.31
N HIS A 135 11.75 3.56 12.33
CA HIS A 135 12.02 3.29 13.75
C HIS A 135 10.77 3.12 14.61
N SER A 136 9.59 3.54 14.16
CA SER A 136 8.35 3.34 14.89
C SER A 136 7.61 2.12 14.33
N GLY A 137 7.71 1.02 15.08
CA GLY A 137 6.74 -0.04 14.94
C GLY A 137 5.33 0.48 15.23
N PHE A 138 4.34 -0.26 14.75
CA PHE A 138 2.95 -0.24 15.19
C PHE A 138 2.00 0.74 14.50
N ALA A 139 1.60 0.34 13.30
CA ALA A 139 0.22 0.43 12.85
C ALA A 139 -0.17 -0.93 12.28
N SER A 140 -0.63 -1.86 13.13
CA SER A 140 -1.20 -3.14 12.68
C SER A 140 -2.70 -2.99 12.45
N ILE A 141 -3.31 -3.80 11.59
CA ILE A 141 -4.78 -3.80 11.49
C ILE A 141 -5.33 -4.60 12.67
N HIS A 142 -6.31 -4.05 13.38
CA HIS A 142 -7.01 -4.75 14.45
C HIS A 142 -7.66 -6.01 13.89
N ASN A 143 -7.48 -7.16 14.56
CA ASN A 143 -8.23 -8.37 14.25
C ASN A 143 -9.71 -8.13 14.54
N ALA A 144 -10.50 -7.78 13.52
CA ALA A 144 -11.92 -7.56 13.71
C ALA A 144 -12.55 -8.85 14.28
N PRO A 145 -13.41 -8.76 15.32
CA PRO A 145 -14.17 -9.93 15.74
C PRO A 145 -15.00 -10.46 14.57
N GLU A 146 -15.05 -11.79 14.41
CA GLU A 146 -15.59 -12.52 13.24
C GLU A 146 -17.06 -12.17 12.89
N SER A 147 -17.76 -11.39 13.72
CA SER A 147 -19.20 -11.19 13.66
C SER A 147 -19.70 -10.02 12.80
N VAL A 148 -18.83 -9.09 12.34
CA VAL A 148 -19.29 -7.95 11.52
C VAL A 148 -18.26 -7.59 10.44
N THR A 149 -18.39 -8.15 9.24
CA THR A 149 -17.70 -7.60 8.07
C THR A 149 -18.36 -6.27 7.71
N PRO A 150 -17.62 -5.13 7.69
CA PRO A 150 -18.21 -3.86 7.31
C PRO A 150 -18.71 -3.94 5.86
N ALA A 151 -19.94 -3.46 5.63
CA ALA A 151 -20.49 -3.32 4.28
C ALA A 151 -19.85 -2.09 3.62
N LEU A 152 -18.81 -2.32 2.81
CA LEU A 152 -18.03 -1.27 2.13
C LEU A 152 -18.43 -1.17 0.66
N ASN A 153 -19.74 -1.10 0.40
CA ASN A 153 -20.28 -1.23 -0.97
C ASN A 153 -20.01 -0.01 -1.86
N ASP A 154 -19.80 1.16 -1.27
CA ASP A 154 -19.72 2.42 -2.02
C ASP A 154 -18.29 2.92 -2.24
N ILE A 155 -17.28 2.22 -1.70
CA ILE A 155 -15.87 2.61 -1.82
C ILE A 155 -15.37 2.32 -3.24
N ARG A 156 -15.03 3.39 -3.96
CA ARG A 156 -14.42 3.32 -5.30
C ARG A 156 -12.91 3.44 -5.28
N SER A 157 -12.36 4.09 -4.25
CA SER A 157 -10.92 4.27 -4.08
C SER A 157 -10.51 3.91 -2.67
N LEU A 158 -9.64 2.91 -2.53
CA LEU A 158 -9.02 2.52 -1.28
C LEU A 158 -7.50 2.64 -1.41
N VAL A 159 -6.92 3.48 -0.56
CA VAL A 159 -5.48 3.62 -0.39
C VAL A 159 -5.14 3.31 1.06
N LEU A 160 -4.35 2.25 1.27
CA LEU A 160 -3.85 1.84 2.57
C LEU A 160 -2.39 1.40 2.42
N THR A 161 -1.47 2.31 2.68
CA THR A 161 -0.03 2.05 2.50
C THR A 161 0.74 2.26 3.79
N SER A 162 1.86 1.56 3.93
CA SER A 162 2.83 1.76 5.02
C SER A 162 2.36 1.25 6.39
N VAL A 163 1.42 0.30 6.38
CA VAL A 163 0.88 -0.37 7.57
C VAL A 163 1.81 -1.52 7.97
N ARG A 164 2.63 -1.41 9.01
CA ARG A 164 3.44 -2.55 9.46
C ARG A 164 2.62 -3.49 10.32
N ASP A 165 2.35 -4.68 9.79
CA ASP A 165 1.59 -5.71 10.49
C ASP A 165 2.50 -6.50 11.45
N ASP A 166 2.04 -6.79 12.66
CA ASP A 166 2.87 -7.52 13.64
C ASP A 166 3.11 -8.97 13.17
N GLU A 167 2.15 -9.53 12.43
CA GLU A 167 2.22 -10.83 11.78
C GLU A 167 3.27 -10.89 10.65
N ASP A 168 3.83 -9.77 10.21
CA ASP A 168 5.02 -9.74 9.34
C ASP A 168 6.25 -10.33 10.03
N MET A 169 6.46 -9.95 11.30
CA MET A 169 7.56 -10.46 12.09
C MET A 169 7.42 -11.97 12.31
N ASP A 170 6.19 -12.43 12.54
CA ASP A 170 5.88 -13.85 12.65
C ASP A 170 6.18 -14.60 11.34
N GLN A 171 5.83 -14.04 10.17
CA GLN A 171 6.17 -14.64 8.87
C GLN A 171 7.68 -14.78 8.71
N HIS A 172 8.42 -13.68 8.89
CA HIS A 172 9.87 -13.67 8.73
C HIS A 172 10.55 -14.64 9.71
N GLU A 173 10.09 -14.70 10.95
CA GLU A 173 10.61 -15.61 11.97
C GLU A 173 10.37 -17.08 11.59
N VAL A 174 9.17 -17.43 11.13
CA VAL A 174 8.85 -18.80 10.69
C VAL A 174 9.73 -19.19 9.50
N LEU A 175 9.89 -18.30 8.52
CA LEU A 175 10.71 -18.54 7.34
C LEU A 175 12.19 -18.70 7.67
N GLU A 176 12.73 -17.87 8.57
CA GLU A 176 14.10 -18.00 9.07
C GLU A 176 14.30 -19.35 9.80
N ARG A 177 13.34 -19.75 10.64
CA ARG A 177 13.39 -21.05 11.33
C ARG A 177 13.34 -22.23 10.36
N ILE A 178 12.50 -22.17 9.32
CA ILE A 178 12.47 -23.20 8.26
C ILE A 178 13.85 -23.33 7.62
N GLN A 179 14.49 -22.21 7.30
CA GLN A 179 15.82 -22.22 6.70
C GLN A 179 16.88 -22.82 7.63
N ILE A 180 16.86 -22.48 8.91
CA ILE A 180 17.80 -23.04 9.90
C ILE A 180 17.64 -24.56 9.97
N VAL A 181 16.40 -25.04 10.08
CA VAL A 181 16.10 -26.48 10.14
C VAL A 181 16.58 -27.20 8.88
N GLU A 182 16.45 -26.59 7.71
CA GLU A 182 16.92 -27.16 6.46
C GLU A 182 18.43 -27.13 6.29
N THR A 183 19.09 -26.05 6.68
CA THR A 183 20.55 -25.96 6.64
C THR A 183 21.16 -27.03 7.56
N ASN A 184 20.53 -27.29 8.71
CA ASN A 184 20.95 -28.35 9.61
C ASN A 184 20.73 -29.76 9.02
N MET A 185 19.88 -29.95 7.99
CA MET A 185 19.73 -31.27 7.35
C MET A 185 21.00 -31.74 6.64
N ASP A 186 21.79 -30.81 6.12
CA ASP A 186 23.04 -31.14 5.42
C ASP A 186 24.10 -31.69 6.41
N GLU A 187 23.86 -31.54 7.72
CA GLU A 187 24.72 -32.03 8.82
C GLU A 187 24.08 -33.22 9.59
N VAL A 188 23.01 -33.81 9.07
CA VAL A 188 22.34 -34.97 9.69
C VAL A 188 22.96 -36.29 9.23
N PHE A 189 23.39 -37.13 10.18
CA PHE A 189 24.09 -38.40 9.90
C PHE A 189 23.33 -39.65 10.38
N SER A 190 22.16 -39.52 11.02
CA SER A 190 21.36 -40.66 11.52
C SER A 190 19.88 -40.60 11.13
N GLN A 191 19.21 -41.77 11.06
CA GLN A 191 17.78 -41.84 10.75
C GLN A 191 16.89 -41.13 11.79
N GLU A 192 17.28 -41.16 13.07
CA GLU A 192 16.53 -40.47 14.14
C GLU A 192 16.59 -38.95 13.96
N GLN A 193 17.75 -38.41 13.58
CA GLN A 193 17.91 -36.98 13.28
C GLN A 193 17.11 -36.56 12.05
N ILE A 194 17.02 -37.41 11.01
CA ILE A 194 16.17 -37.15 9.83
C ILE A 194 14.70 -37.03 10.25
N GLN A 195 14.21 -37.95 11.08
CA GLN A 195 12.82 -37.91 11.57
C GLN A 195 12.55 -36.68 12.43
N GLN A 196 13.49 -36.28 13.30
CA GLN A 196 13.37 -35.06 14.10
C GLN A 196 13.27 -33.81 13.23
N VAL A 197 14.10 -33.69 12.19
CA VAL A 197 14.04 -32.56 11.27
C VAL A 197 12.71 -32.55 10.50
N GLN A 198 12.25 -33.71 10.01
CA GLN A 198 10.94 -33.80 9.35
C GLN A 198 9.78 -33.37 10.27
N GLN A 199 9.83 -33.76 11.56
CA GLN A 199 8.84 -33.33 12.54
C GLN A 199 8.90 -31.82 12.81
N GLN A 200 10.09 -31.24 12.89
CA GLN A 200 10.27 -29.79 13.03
C GLN A 200 9.72 -29.04 11.81
N LYS A 201 10.00 -29.52 10.59
CA LYS A 201 9.44 -28.96 9.35
C LYS A 201 7.91 -28.98 9.36
N ALA A 202 7.31 -30.11 9.72
CA ALA A 202 5.86 -30.23 9.81
C ALA A 202 5.26 -29.24 10.83
N GLY A 203 5.90 -29.08 11.99
CA GLY A 203 5.49 -28.09 12.98
C GLY A 203 5.59 -26.65 12.48
N LEU A 204 6.66 -26.31 11.75
CA LEU A 204 6.83 -24.97 11.17
C LEU A 204 5.83 -24.68 10.05
N LEU A 205 5.47 -25.69 9.23
CA LEU A 205 4.41 -25.56 8.24
C LEU A 205 3.05 -25.32 8.87
N GLN A 206 2.75 -25.98 10.01
CA GLN A 206 1.53 -25.70 10.76
C GLN A 206 1.49 -24.26 11.30
N ILE A 207 2.62 -23.75 11.80
CA ILE A 207 2.71 -22.34 12.25
C ILE A 207 2.54 -21.39 11.05
N TRP A 208 3.11 -21.72 9.88
CA TRP A 208 2.90 -20.96 8.66
C TRP A 208 1.42 -20.90 8.27
N GLU A 209 0.71 -22.03 8.29
CA GLU A 209 -0.74 -22.07 8.05
C GLU A 209 -1.51 -21.19 9.05
N ASP A 210 -1.17 -21.23 10.34
CA ASP A 210 -1.78 -20.38 11.36
C ASP A 210 -1.54 -18.88 11.11
N VAL A 211 -0.34 -18.51 10.65
CA VAL A 211 -0.01 -17.15 10.23
C VAL A 211 -0.86 -16.73 9.03
N GLU A 212 -0.96 -17.56 7.99
CA GLU A 212 -1.82 -17.29 6.82
C GLU A 212 -3.28 -17.09 7.22
N GLN A 213 -3.82 -17.92 8.11
CA GLN A 213 -5.21 -17.80 8.56
C GLN A 213 -5.45 -16.52 9.36
N ARG A 214 -4.51 -16.09 10.19
CA ARG A 214 -4.61 -14.81 10.93
C ARG A 214 -4.64 -13.62 9.97
N LEU A 215 -3.74 -13.61 8.98
CA LEU A 215 -3.72 -12.58 7.94
C LEU A 215 -5.03 -12.57 7.13
N LEU A 216 -5.49 -13.73 6.67
CA LEU A 216 -6.76 -13.83 5.94
C LEU A 216 -7.94 -13.25 6.73
N ARG A 217 -8.05 -13.56 8.03
CA ARG A 217 -9.12 -13.00 8.86
C ARG A 217 -9.01 -11.48 8.94
N LYS A 218 -7.81 -10.97 9.19
CA LYS A 218 -7.50 -9.54 9.31
C LYS A 218 -7.85 -8.75 8.04
N TYR A 219 -7.53 -9.28 6.87
CA TYR A 219 -7.75 -8.60 5.57
C TYR A 219 -9.02 -9.04 4.84
N SER A 220 -9.82 -9.94 5.41
CA SER A 220 -11.04 -10.49 4.80
C SER A 220 -12.03 -9.42 4.31
N TYR A 221 -12.07 -8.26 4.98
CA TYR A 221 -12.91 -7.12 4.61
C TYR A 221 -12.63 -6.60 3.20
N LEU A 222 -11.43 -6.80 2.64
CA LEU A 222 -11.13 -6.39 1.27
C LEU A 222 -12.10 -7.04 0.28
N THR A 223 -12.44 -8.31 0.51
CA THR A 223 -13.40 -9.04 -0.34
C THR A 223 -14.85 -8.59 -0.17
N SER A 224 -15.18 -7.76 0.83
CA SER A 224 -16.53 -7.18 0.97
C SER A 224 -16.71 -5.90 0.14
N ILE A 225 -15.62 -5.29 -0.33
CA ILE A 225 -15.67 -4.08 -1.15
C ILE A 225 -16.28 -4.40 -2.51
N ARG A 226 -17.18 -3.53 -2.96
CA ARG A 226 -17.83 -3.58 -4.27
C ARG A 226 -17.58 -2.27 -5.00
N HIS A 227 -17.54 -2.32 -6.33
CA HIS A 227 -17.34 -1.14 -7.19
C HIS A 227 -15.98 -0.43 -7.05
N LEU A 228 -14.95 -1.12 -6.57
CA LEU A 228 -13.60 -0.61 -6.47
C LEU A 228 -13.02 -0.34 -7.87
N GLU A 229 -12.53 0.88 -8.09
CA GLU A 229 -11.87 1.32 -9.32
C GLU A 229 -10.37 1.56 -9.10
N HIS A 230 -9.99 1.92 -7.87
CA HIS A 230 -8.62 2.23 -7.47
C HIS A 230 -8.26 1.53 -6.16
N LEU A 231 -7.22 0.71 -6.19
CA LEU A 231 -6.61 0.09 -5.01
C LEU A 231 -5.14 0.51 -4.95
N ASP A 232 -4.68 1.12 -3.87
CA ASP A 232 -3.26 1.27 -3.59
C ASP A 232 -2.99 0.69 -2.20
N PHE A 233 -2.28 -0.44 -2.15
CA PHE A 233 -2.23 -1.28 -0.97
C PHE A 233 -0.83 -1.86 -0.76
N GLY A 234 -0.32 -1.75 0.46
CA GLY A 234 0.75 -2.63 0.89
C GLY A 234 1.70 -2.00 1.90
N PHE A 235 2.90 -2.58 1.98
CA PHE A 235 3.74 -2.61 3.18
C PHE A 235 3.05 -3.21 4.42
N CYS A 236 1.91 -3.89 4.22
CA CYS A 236 1.25 -4.78 5.17
C CYS A 236 1.96 -6.12 5.33
N TYR A 237 2.94 -6.40 4.46
CA TYR A 237 3.71 -7.66 4.39
C TYR A 237 2.84 -8.93 4.47
N ALA A 238 1.59 -8.86 4.04
CA ALA A 238 0.64 -9.96 4.09
C ALA A 238 0.70 -10.83 2.82
N TRP A 239 1.83 -10.92 2.14
CA TRP A 239 1.90 -11.47 0.77
C TRP A 239 2.01 -13.00 0.72
N THR A 240 1.14 -13.70 1.43
CA THR A 240 1.10 -15.17 1.40
C THR A 240 0.28 -15.69 0.21
N PRO A 241 0.44 -16.96 -0.21
CA PRO A 241 -0.39 -17.54 -1.26
C PRO A 241 -1.89 -17.39 -0.99
N ALA A 242 -2.33 -17.59 0.25
CA ALA A 242 -3.74 -17.44 0.62
C ALA A 242 -4.23 -15.99 0.45
N MET A 243 -3.40 -15.01 0.82
CA MET A 243 -3.72 -13.59 0.64
C MET A 243 -3.78 -13.18 -0.83
N TRP A 244 -2.91 -13.69 -1.70
CA TRP A 244 -3.04 -13.47 -3.14
C TRP A 244 -4.37 -13.99 -3.71
N ARG A 245 -4.83 -15.15 -3.23
CA ARG A 245 -6.15 -15.70 -3.60
C ARG A 245 -7.29 -14.84 -3.05
N ASN A 246 -7.14 -14.25 -1.86
CA ASN A 246 -8.09 -13.28 -1.33
C ASN A 246 -8.18 -12.03 -2.21
N PHE A 247 -7.04 -11.52 -2.68
CA PHE A 247 -6.98 -10.42 -3.64
C PHE A 247 -7.60 -10.77 -5.00
N ARG A 248 -7.43 -12.02 -5.46
CA ARG A 248 -8.13 -12.51 -6.66
C ARG A 248 -9.64 -12.41 -6.49
N CYS A 249 -10.19 -12.84 -5.36
CA CYS A 249 -11.61 -12.69 -5.07
C CYS A 249 -12.04 -11.22 -5.09
N LEU A 250 -11.26 -10.31 -4.48
CA LEU A 250 -11.52 -8.86 -4.56
C LEU A 250 -11.57 -8.40 -6.03
N ALA A 251 -10.63 -8.83 -6.88
CA ALA A 251 -10.61 -8.46 -8.29
C ALA A 251 -11.83 -8.98 -9.05
N GLU A 252 -12.23 -10.23 -8.83
CA GLU A 252 -13.42 -10.86 -9.43
C GLU A 252 -14.71 -10.10 -9.08
N TYR A 253 -14.83 -9.61 -7.83
CA TYR A 253 -15.97 -8.79 -7.41
C TYR A 253 -15.92 -7.33 -7.90
N ASN A 254 -14.80 -6.88 -8.45
CA ASN A 254 -14.56 -5.51 -8.86
C ASN A 254 -14.07 -5.44 -10.31
N PRO A 255 -14.93 -5.78 -11.30
CA PRO A 255 -14.56 -5.81 -12.72
C PRO A 255 -14.17 -4.43 -13.30
N HIS A 256 -14.43 -3.34 -12.56
CA HIS A 256 -14.08 -1.97 -12.94
C HIS A 256 -12.75 -1.49 -12.36
N LEU A 257 -12.01 -2.37 -11.66
CA LEU A 257 -10.70 -2.06 -11.12
C LEU A 257 -9.73 -1.68 -12.25
N LYS A 258 -9.27 -0.43 -12.24
CA LYS A 258 -8.43 0.18 -13.28
C LYS A 258 -7.04 0.53 -12.78
N TYR A 259 -6.89 0.78 -11.49
CA TYR A 259 -5.63 1.11 -10.85
C TYR A 259 -5.34 0.14 -9.72
N VAL A 260 -4.15 -0.45 -9.73
CA VAL A 260 -3.63 -1.29 -8.65
C VAL A 260 -2.21 -0.84 -8.30
N GLY A 261 -2.02 -0.39 -7.07
CA GLY A 261 -0.73 -0.15 -6.43
C GLY A 261 -0.45 -1.23 -5.40
N LEU A 262 0.70 -1.89 -5.50
CA LEU A 262 1.11 -2.96 -4.59
C LEU A 262 2.50 -2.65 -4.02
N HIS A 263 2.63 -2.77 -2.71
CA HIS A 263 3.84 -2.37 -1.99
C HIS A 263 4.46 -3.53 -1.19
N GLY A 264 5.79 -3.66 -1.25
CA GLY A 264 6.58 -4.46 -0.30
C GLY A 264 6.55 -5.98 -0.51
N TRP A 265 6.43 -6.45 -1.75
CA TRP A 265 6.66 -7.87 -2.05
C TRP A 265 8.14 -8.13 -2.20
N ASP A 266 8.70 -9.02 -1.39
CA ASP A 266 10.11 -9.39 -1.46
C ASP A 266 10.34 -10.87 -1.80
N GLN A 267 9.30 -11.58 -2.25
CA GLN A 267 9.28 -13.05 -2.46
C GLN A 267 9.41 -13.87 -1.18
N LEU A 268 8.74 -13.39 -0.11
CA LEU A 268 8.74 -13.99 1.22
C LEU A 268 10.16 -14.02 1.81
N GLY A 269 10.90 -12.92 1.69
CA GLY A 269 12.22 -12.72 2.25
C GLY A 269 13.31 -12.33 1.23
N LYS A 270 14.39 -11.69 1.72
CA LYS A 270 15.62 -11.22 1.02
C LYS A 270 15.73 -11.65 -0.46
N LEU A 271 15.27 -10.75 -1.32
CA LEU A 271 15.66 -10.61 -2.72
C LEU A 271 17.01 -11.25 -3.03
N GLY A 272 16.99 -12.32 -3.82
CA GLY A 272 18.19 -12.87 -4.45
C GLY A 272 19.18 -13.64 -3.55
N LYS A 273 19.24 -13.41 -2.23
CA LYS A 273 20.12 -14.21 -1.34
C LYS A 273 19.55 -15.57 -0.99
N PHE A 274 18.27 -15.79 -1.31
CA PHE A 274 17.59 -17.06 -1.18
C PHE A 274 17.52 -17.85 -2.50
N ALA A 275 18.63 -17.86 -3.24
CA ALA A 275 18.98 -18.99 -4.11
C ALA A 275 19.20 -20.31 -3.32
N SER A 276 18.91 -20.31 -2.02
CA SER A 276 18.58 -21.49 -1.23
C SER A 276 17.51 -22.30 -1.96
N SER A 277 17.91 -23.44 -2.49
CA SER A 277 17.03 -24.51 -2.98
C SER A 277 16.32 -25.18 -1.79
N SER A 278 15.67 -24.37 -0.95
CA SER A 278 14.91 -24.83 0.19
C SER A 278 13.78 -25.71 -0.30
N SER A 279 13.79 -26.98 0.12
CA SER A 279 12.77 -27.95 -0.25
C SER A 279 11.39 -27.62 0.30
N THR A 280 11.32 -26.85 1.38
CA THR A 280 10.08 -26.47 2.08
C THR A 280 9.56 -25.10 1.63
N PHE A 281 10.46 -24.13 1.45
CA PHE A 281 10.08 -22.76 1.16
C PHE A 281 9.85 -22.50 -0.33
N GLN A 282 10.61 -23.16 -1.22
CA GLN A 282 10.44 -22.96 -2.65
C GLN A 282 9.02 -23.32 -3.15
N PRO A 283 8.36 -24.39 -2.65
CA PRO A 283 6.94 -24.63 -2.93
C PRO A 283 6.01 -23.50 -2.48
N ILE A 284 6.21 -22.94 -1.28
CA ILE A 284 5.38 -21.83 -0.75
C ILE A 284 5.55 -20.59 -1.63
N ARG A 285 6.79 -20.23 -1.98
CA ARG A 285 7.08 -19.12 -2.88
C ARG A 285 6.48 -19.35 -4.26
N ALA A 286 6.64 -20.54 -4.83
CA ALA A 286 6.08 -20.88 -6.13
C ALA A 286 4.53 -20.80 -6.11
N ASP A 287 3.90 -21.23 -5.02
CA ASP A 287 2.45 -21.09 -4.84
C ASP A 287 2.01 -19.63 -4.74
N ALA A 288 2.78 -18.79 -4.05
CA ALA A 288 2.52 -17.35 -3.98
C ALA A 288 2.64 -16.67 -5.36
N GLU A 289 3.69 -17.00 -6.12
CA GLU A 289 3.90 -16.48 -7.49
C GLU A 289 2.78 -16.95 -8.45
N ALA A 290 2.32 -18.20 -8.31
CA ALA A 290 1.19 -18.72 -9.08
C ALA A 290 -0.12 -18.00 -8.71
N ALA A 291 -0.41 -17.87 -7.42
CA ALA A 291 -1.59 -17.16 -6.92
C ALA A 291 -1.59 -15.67 -7.32
N MET A 292 -0.42 -15.03 -7.36
CA MET A 292 -0.26 -13.67 -7.87
C MET A 292 -0.64 -13.58 -9.34
N ALA A 293 -0.17 -14.50 -10.18
CA ALA A 293 -0.53 -14.53 -11.59
C ALA A 293 -2.05 -14.72 -11.80
N GLU A 294 -2.67 -15.62 -11.03
CA GLU A 294 -4.13 -15.81 -11.03
C GLU A 294 -4.88 -14.53 -10.63
N CYS A 295 -4.37 -13.79 -9.63
CA CYS A 295 -4.92 -12.53 -9.17
C CYS A 295 -4.94 -11.47 -10.30
N PHE A 296 -3.83 -11.28 -11.02
CA PHE A 296 -3.78 -10.36 -12.14
C PHE A 296 -4.62 -10.82 -13.34
N ASN A 297 -4.75 -12.14 -13.55
CA ASN A 297 -5.65 -12.66 -14.58
C ASN A 297 -7.13 -12.31 -14.30
N ALA A 298 -7.52 -12.13 -13.03
CA ALA A 298 -8.84 -11.64 -12.64
C ALA A 298 -9.04 -10.13 -12.82
N MET A 299 -8.03 -9.38 -13.32
CA MET A 299 -8.07 -7.93 -13.53
C MET A 299 -7.97 -7.55 -15.01
N PRO A 300 -8.92 -7.95 -15.87
CA PRO A 300 -8.81 -7.75 -17.32
C PRO A 300 -8.78 -6.28 -17.75
N ASN A 301 -9.30 -5.37 -16.92
CA ASN A 301 -9.43 -3.93 -17.21
C ASN A 301 -8.35 -3.07 -16.53
N LEU A 302 -7.27 -3.68 -16.04
CA LEU A 302 -6.21 -2.96 -15.34
C LEU A 302 -5.45 -2.03 -16.31
N THR A 303 -5.57 -0.72 -16.09
CA THR A 303 -4.93 0.31 -16.93
C THR A 303 -3.65 0.87 -16.32
N THR A 304 -3.58 0.89 -14.98
CA THR A 304 -2.43 1.41 -14.24
C THR A 304 -1.97 0.41 -13.19
N LEU A 305 -0.69 0.05 -13.24
CA LEU A 305 -0.03 -0.78 -12.24
C LEU A 305 1.09 0.03 -11.58
N LYS A 306 1.08 0.12 -10.26
CA LYS A 306 2.15 0.69 -9.45
C LYS A 306 2.75 -0.41 -8.57
N LEU A 307 4.06 -0.58 -8.63
CA LEU A 307 4.81 -1.54 -7.84
C LEU A 307 5.84 -0.78 -7.01
N VAL A 308 5.74 -0.83 -5.69
CA VAL A 308 6.67 -0.14 -4.78
C VAL A 308 7.43 -1.15 -3.97
N ASP A 309 8.76 -1.09 -4.00
CA ASP A 309 9.64 -2.02 -3.29
C ASP A 309 9.20 -3.47 -3.55
N PHE A 310 9.02 -3.79 -4.83
CA PHE A 310 8.39 -5.03 -5.28
C PHE A 310 9.37 -5.86 -6.10
N ALA A 311 9.60 -7.10 -5.67
CA ALA A 311 10.43 -8.08 -6.35
C ALA A 311 9.75 -8.57 -7.63
N ILE A 312 10.46 -8.56 -8.75
CA ILE A 312 9.92 -9.04 -10.02
C ILE A 312 10.38 -10.48 -10.28
N GLY A 313 9.41 -11.39 -10.33
CA GLY A 313 9.62 -12.82 -10.48
C GLY A 313 8.66 -13.51 -11.46
N PRO A 314 8.67 -14.86 -11.48
CA PRO A 314 7.88 -15.67 -12.43
C PRO A 314 6.37 -15.38 -12.44
N GLY A 315 5.79 -15.08 -11.27
CA GLY A 315 4.39 -14.72 -11.13
C GLY A 315 4.08 -13.40 -11.83
N LEU A 316 4.92 -12.38 -11.64
CA LEU A 316 4.80 -11.12 -12.39
C LEU A 316 5.06 -11.29 -13.89
N PHE A 317 6.00 -12.13 -14.31
CA PHE A 317 6.18 -12.41 -15.74
C PHE A 317 4.91 -13.01 -16.37
N THR A 318 4.25 -13.91 -15.65
CA THR A 318 2.98 -14.48 -16.08
C THR A 318 1.86 -13.43 -16.05
N ALA A 319 1.76 -12.66 -14.95
CA ALA A 319 0.83 -11.55 -14.80
C ALA A 319 0.95 -10.51 -15.93
N GLY A 320 2.16 -10.17 -16.34
CA GLY A 320 2.44 -9.24 -17.43
C GLY A 320 1.73 -9.62 -18.72
N ARG A 321 1.69 -10.92 -19.05
CA ARG A 321 0.96 -11.42 -20.22
C ARG A 321 -0.56 -11.26 -20.08
N HIS A 322 -1.10 -11.40 -18.88
CA HIS A 322 -2.53 -11.25 -18.62
C HIS A 322 -2.99 -9.79 -18.75
N ILE A 323 -2.18 -8.84 -18.27
CA ILE A 323 -2.51 -7.41 -18.29
C ILE A 323 -2.14 -6.71 -19.62
N ALA A 324 -1.46 -7.40 -20.53
CA ALA A 324 -0.87 -6.79 -21.72
C ALA A 324 -1.87 -6.08 -22.65
N LYS A 325 -3.14 -6.48 -22.62
CA LYS A 325 -4.20 -5.90 -23.45
C LYS A 325 -4.73 -4.57 -22.91
N SER A 326 -4.61 -4.33 -21.62
CA SER A 326 -5.26 -3.22 -20.92
C SER A 326 -4.28 -2.25 -20.28
N ILE A 327 -3.06 -2.69 -19.96
CA ILE A 327 -2.09 -1.86 -19.27
C ILE A 327 -1.62 -0.72 -20.16
N CYS A 328 -1.71 0.49 -19.62
CA CYS A 328 -1.36 1.72 -20.31
C CYS A 328 -0.35 2.55 -19.48
N ARG A 329 -0.30 2.37 -18.15
CA ARG A 329 0.72 2.96 -17.29
C ARG A 329 1.29 1.95 -16.30
N MET A 330 2.61 1.93 -16.17
CA MET A 330 3.33 1.14 -15.18
C MET A 330 4.32 2.03 -14.42
N ASP A 331 4.22 2.07 -13.10
CA ASP A 331 5.16 2.77 -12.23
C ASP A 331 5.88 1.74 -11.35
N VAL A 332 7.21 1.64 -11.46
CA VAL A 332 8.06 0.76 -10.63
C VAL A 332 8.92 1.66 -9.74
N ILE A 333 8.74 1.57 -8.43
CA ILE A 333 9.35 2.48 -7.45
C ILE A 333 10.22 1.66 -6.50
N PHE A 334 11.48 2.06 -6.35
CA PHE A 334 12.39 1.50 -5.35
C PHE A 334 12.83 2.60 -4.37
N SER A 335 12.40 2.46 -3.13
CA SER A 335 12.69 3.39 -2.05
C SER A 335 14.02 3.06 -1.36
N ARG A 336 14.37 3.85 -0.33
CA ARG A 336 15.53 3.59 0.52
C ARG A 336 15.45 2.22 1.23
N TYR A 337 14.25 1.68 1.46
CA TYR A 337 14.08 0.41 2.18
C TYR A 337 14.65 -0.77 1.43
N PHE A 338 14.66 -0.68 0.10
CA PHE A 338 15.19 -1.72 -0.75
C PHE A 338 16.72 -1.77 -0.74
N LEU A 339 17.39 -0.67 -0.40
CA LEU A 339 18.85 -0.57 -0.39
C LEU A 339 19.50 -1.55 0.58
N LYS A 340 18.82 -1.92 1.68
CA LYS A 340 19.35 -2.85 2.69
C LYS A 340 19.58 -4.26 2.13
N TYR A 341 18.91 -4.61 1.04
CA TYR A 341 19.06 -5.90 0.37
C TYR A 341 20.18 -5.91 -0.68
N LEU A 342 20.71 -4.74 -1.05
CA LEU A 342 21.71 -4.59 -2.09
C LEU A 342 23.10 -4.43 -1.45
N SER A 343 23.90 -5.49 -1.50
CA SER A 343 25.27 -5.52 -0.98
C SER A 343 26.32 -5.54 -2.07
N GLU A 344 26.00 -6.16 -3.21
CA GLU A 344 26.93 -6.43 -4.29
C GLU A 344 26.40 -5.88 -5.62
N GLN A 345 27.28 -5.76 -6.61
CA GLN A 345 26.90 -5.34 -7.96
C GLN A 345 25.91 -6.32 -8.61
N ALA A 346 26.05 -7.62 -8.33
CA ALA A 346 25.13 -8.65 -8.81
C ALA A 346 23.71 -8.43 -8.30
N ASP A 347 23.53 -7.96 -7.06
CA ASP A 347 22.22 -7.68 -6.47
C ASP A 347 21.47 -6.61 -7.28
N ILE A 348 22.20 -5.60 -7.81
CA ILE A 348 21.62 -4.56 -8.68
C ILE A 348 21.11 -5.18 -9.98
N TRP A 349 21.86 -6.11 -10.59
CA TRP A 349 21.41 -6.81 -11.79
C TRP A 349 20.20 -7.70 -11.51
N HIS A 350 20.21 -8.46 -10.41
CA HIS A 350 19.07 -9.29 -10.01
C HIS A 350 17.81 -8.49 -9.74
N LEU A 351 17.95 -7.22 -9.37
CA LEU A 351 16.82 -6.31 -9.23
C LEU A 351 16.36 -5.74 -10.57
N MET A 352 17.29 -5.24 -11.39
CA MET A 352 16.97 -4.44 -12.57
C MET A 352 16.73 -5.27 -13.83
N GLY A 353 17.38 -6.43 -13.97
CA GLY A 353 17.22 -7.33 -15.10
C GLY A 353 15.78 -7.81 -15.28
N PRO A 354 15.10 -8.32 -14.23
CA PRO A 354 13.70 -8.72 -14.29
C PRO A 354 12.73 -7.63 -14.72
N ILE A 355 13.00 -6.34 -14.40
CA ILE A 355 12.14 -5.23 -14.81
C ILE A 355 11.99 -5.21 -16.34
N LYS A 356 13.10 -5.38 -17.05
CA LYS A 356 13.10 -5.39 -18.51
C LYS A 356 12.17 -6.46 -19.07
N GLU A 357 12.28 -7.69 -18.57
CA GLU A 357 11.46 -8.81 -19.03
C GLU A 357 9.98 -8.60 -18.70
N PHE A 358 9.68 -8.15 -17.48
CA PHE A 358 8.32 -7.86 -17.07
C PHE A 358 7.67 -6.74 -17.90
N VAL A 359 8.39 -5.65 -18.17
CA VAL A 359 7.92 -4.55 -19.03
C VAL A 359 7.69 -5.03 -20.45
N GLN A 360 8.60 -5.84 -21.00
CA GLN A 360 8.43 -6.42 -22.34
C GLN A 360 7.17 -7.28 -22.44
N LEU A 361 6.90 -8.13 -21.43
CA LEU A 361 5.72 -8.99 -21.38
C LEU A 361 4.44 -8.17 -21.20
N SER A 362 4.49 -7.14 -20.34
CA SER A 362 3.34 -6.29 -20.03
C SER A 362 2.94 -5.37 -21.16
N PHE A 363 3.85 -4.96 -22.04
CA PHE A 363 3.52 -4.16 -23.22
C PHE A 363 3.68 -4.94 -24.54
N ALA A 364 3.55 -6.27 -24.46
CA ALA A 364 3.67 -7.14 -25.62
C ALA A 364 2.55 -6.91 -26.64
N GLU A 365 1.35 -6.58 -26.17
CA GLU A 365 0.19 -6.28 -27.01
C GLU A 365 -0.04 -4.76 -27.12
N LYS A 366 -0.77 -4.31 -28.14
CA LYS A 366 -1.17 -2.91 -28.25
C LYS A 366 -2.29 -2.66 -27.23
N CYS A 367 -2.11 -1.66 -26.34
CA CYS A 367 -3.17 -1.26 -25.39
C CYS A 367 -4.46 -0.99 -26.17
N LEU A 368 -5.59 -1.50 -25.69
CA LEU A 368 -6.90 -1.32 -26.33
C LEU A 368 -7.34 0.16 -26.37
N GLN A 369 -6.74 0.99 -25.52
CA GLN A 369 -6.93 2.43 -25.50
C GLN A 369 -5.82 3.03 -26.38
N ASP A 370 -6.18 3.67 -27.50
CA ASP A 370 -5.30 4.12 -28.60
C ASP A 370 -4.28 5.24 -28.22
N ASP A 371 -3.86 5.30 -26.96
CA ASP A 371 -2.98 6.31 -26.40
C ASP A 371 -1.52 5.81 -26.25
N THR A 372 -0.59 6.75 -26.09
CA THR A 372 0.79 6.43 -25.69
C THR A 372 0.81 5.86 -24.27
N SER A 373 1.41 4.68 -24.12
CA SER A 373 1.61 4.05 -22.81
C SER A 373 2.90 4.55 -22.14
N PHE A 374 2.96 4.48 -20.81
CA PHE A 374 4.09 4.97 -20.03
C PHE A 374 4.62 3.92 -19.06
N CYS A 375 5.93 3.78 -18.99
CA CYS A 375 6.62 3.00 -17.97
C CYS A 375 7.58 3.93 -17.22
N ASN A 376 7.27 4.24 -15.97
CA ASN A 376 8.12 5.08 -15.12
C ASN A 376 8.85 4.20 -14.11
N ILE A 377 10.15 4.41 -13.98
CA ILE A 377 11.02 3.75 -13.01
C ILE A 377 11.55 4.82 -12.09
N PHE A 378 11.22 4.73 -10.81
CA PHE A 378 11.63 5.67 -9.79
C PHE A 378 12.63 4.99 -8.86
N LEU A 379 13.84 5.54 -8.78
CA LEU A 379 14.90 5.01 -7.92
C LEU A 379 15.25 6.04 -6.85
N HIS A 380 15.35 5.60 -5.60
CA HIS A 380 15.99 6.39 -4.55
C HIS A 380 17.38 6.88 -5.01
N PRO A 381 17.82 8.09 -4.63
CA PRO A 381 19.09 8.68 -5.10
C PRO A 381 20.29 7.72 -4.97
N ASP A 382 20.46 7.10 -3.81
CA ASP A 382 21.55 6.14 -3.60
C ASP A 382 21.48 4.91 -4.52
N LEU A 383 20.28 4.45 -4.89
CA LEU A 383 20.10 3.34 -5.82
C LEU A 383 20.39 3.80 -7.26
N MET A 384 19.96 5.01 -7.62
CA MET A 384 20.28 5.63 -8.90
C MET A 384 21.80 5.70 -9.08
N ASP A 385 22.53 6.15 -8.06
CA ASP A 385 23.99 6.20 -8.07
C ASP A 385 24.62 4.82 -8.23
N ARG A 386 24.12 3.81 -7.51
CA ARG A 386 24.59 2.43 -7.64
C ARG A 386 24.35 1.85 -9.04
N VAL A 387 23.18 2.11 -9.63
CA VAL A 387 22.84 1.70 -11.00
C VAL A 387 23.75 2.38 -12.02
N ASN A 388 23.94 3.70 -11.91
CA ASN A 388 24.77 4.49 -12.82
C ASN A 388 26.26 4.07 -12.77
N ASN A 389 26.74 3.65 -11.60
CA ASN A 389 28.11 3.17 -11.41
C ASN A 389 28.28 1.67 -11.65
N SER A 390 27.19 0.94 -11.96
CA SER A 390 27.24 -0.50 -12.09
C SER A 390 27.94 -0.95 -13.36
N LEU A 391 28.75 -2.02 -13.25
CA LEU A 391 29.42 -2.64 -14.40
C LEU A 391 28.43 -3.11 -15.47
N PHE A 392 27.20 -3.48 -15.08
CA PHE A 392 26.16 -4.01 -15.98
C PHE A 392 25.50 -2.93 -16.85
N PHE A 393 25.58 -1.66 -16.46
CA PHE A 393 24.90 -0.54 -17.13
C PHE A 393 25.88 0.49 -17.72
N LYS A 394 27.17 0.15 -17.83
CA LYS A 394 28.20 1.05 -18.39
C LYS A 394 28.00 1.39 -19.86
N GLU A 395 27.54 0.43 -20.66
CA GLU A 395 27.39 0.60 -22.12
C GLU A 395 26.03 1.16 -22.51
N LYS A 396 24.99 0.86 -21.71
CA LYS A 396 23.61 1.30 -21.94
C LYS A 396 22.94 1.56 -20.60
N SER A 397 22.27 2.71 -20.48
CA SER A 397 21.51 3.03 -19.28
C SER A 397 20.37 2.03 -19.08
N LEU A 398 19.91 1.87 -17.84
CA LEU A 398 18.75 1.04 -17.51
C LEU A 398 17.51 1.46 -18.32
N ALA A 399 17.30 2.77 -18.46
CA ALA A 399 16.20 3.32 -19.26
C ALA A 399 16.29 2.88 -20.72
N ASP A 400 17.48 2.95 -21.33
CA ASP A 400 17.69 2.53 -22.72
C ASP A 400 17.49 1.03 -22.89
N LEU A 401 17.95 0.21 -21.95
CA LEU A 401 17.76 -1.25 -21.99
C LEU A 401 16.29 -1.63 -21.98
N ILE A 402 15.49 -0.95 -21.17
CA ILE A 402 14.05 -1.20 -21.05
C ILE A 402 13.30 -0.59 -22.24
N GLN A 403 13.65 0.62 -22.68
CA GLN A 403 13.09 1.24 -23.88
C GLN A 403 13.32 0.38 -25.13
N ASN A 404 14.50 -0.25 -25.24
CA ASN A 404 14.81 -1.19 -26.31
C ASN A 404 13.95 -2.46 -26.26
N ALA A 405 13.57 -2.93 -25.06
CA ALA A 405 12.75 -4.13 -24.90
C ALA A 405 11.30 -3.93 -25.38
N VAL A 406 10.82 -2.68 -25.38
CA VAL A 406 9.52 -2.28 -25.91
C VAL A 406 9.64 -1.51 -27.24
N ASN A 407 10.78 -1.65 -27.94
CA ASN A 407 10.97 -0.96 -29.21
C ASN A 407 9.91 -1.41 -30.23
N GLY A 408 9.39 -0.45 -31.00
CA GLY A 408 8.25 -0.67 -31.90
C GLY A 408 6.88 -0.72 -31.20
N LYS A 409 6.82 -0.54 -29.88
CA LYS A 409 5.59 -0.29 -29.12
C LYS A 409 5.45 1.21 -28.85
N ASN A 410 4.22 1.72 -28.76
CA ASN A 410 3.93 3.12 -28.40
C ASN A 410 4.10 3.33 -26.88
N VAL A 411 5.26 2.97 -26.33
CA VAL A 411 5.56 2.99 -24.89
C VAL A 411 6.75 3.92 -24.65
N LYS A 412 6.57 4.88 -23.75
CA LYS A 412 7.65 5.77 -23.28
C LYS A 412 8.17 5.29 -21.94
N VAL A 413 9.47 5.00 -21.88
CA VAL A 413 10.16 4.62 -20.64
C VAL A 413 10.86 5.84 -20.05
N LYS A 414 10.65 6.09 -18.77
CA LYS A 414 11.31 7.18 -18.04
C LYS A 414 11.95 6.65 -16.76
N LEU A 415 13.24 6.94 -16.57
CA LEU A 415 13.94 6.74 -15.33
C LEU A 415 14.01 8.08 -14.57
N THR A 416 13.54 8.11 -13.33
CA THR A 416 13.44 9.33 -12.51
C THR A 416 13.97 9.06 -11.11
N GLU A 417 14.55 10.07 -10.49
CA GLU A 417 14.93 10.04 -9.08
C GLU A 417 13.66 10.09 -8.21
N TYR A 418 13.58 9.21 -7.22
CA TYR A 418 12.49 9.18 -6.25
C TYR A 418 12.82 10.10 -5.07
N THR A 419 12.18 11.27 -5.05
CA THR A 419 12.13 12.14 -3.88
C THR A 419 10.84 11.84 -3.10
N PRO A 420 10.92 11.26 -1.88
CA PRO A 420 9.75 10.91 -1.08
C PRO A 420 8.93 12.13 -0.63
#